data_AF-A0A7X6USN0-F1
#
_entry.id   AF-A0A7X6USN0-F1
#
_cell.length_a   1.000
_cell.length_b   1.000
_cell.length_c   1.000
_cell.angle_alpha   90.00
_cell.angle_beta   90.00
_cell.angle_gamma   90.00
#
_symmetry.space_group_name_H-M   'P 1'
#
loop_
_entity.id
_entity.type
_entity.pdbx_description
1 polymer ?
#
loop_
_entity_poly.entity_id
_entity_poly.type
_entity_poly.pdbx_seq_one_letter_code
_entity_poly.pdbx_strand_id
1 'polypeptide(L)'
;MHQEPQSSAAKLAWPTPTPPPCRRGLRRQIRAALQAAAMAAVATFFLLVGQRVVIGLILYSLSALVLVSGCCIPRLFNYIELGGRWLGRGVGLGLTWLLLTPFFYLCLLPGRLILLLWRKDPMHRRWEPERPSYWLEHKPSSPQSYTRQY
;
A
#
# COMPACT_ATOMS: atom_id res chain seq x y z
N MET A 1 6.62 -38.60 -41.25
CA MET A 1 6.25 -37.22 -41.63
C MET A 1 5.29 -36.69 -40.57
N HIS A 2 5.82 -35.98 -39.58
CA HIS A 2 5.02 -35.29 -38.56
C HIS A 2 5.36 -33.80 -38.65
N GLN A 3 4.39 -32.99 -39.08
CA GLN A 3 4.46 -31.53 -39.08
C GLN A 3 3.61 -31.03 -37.90
N GLU A 4 4.24 -30.29 -36.99
CA GLU A 4 3.63 -29.73 -35.79
C GLU A 4 2.70 -28.54 -36.07
N PRO A 5 1.60 -28.38 -35.30
CA PRO A 5 0.67 -27.27 -35.40
C PRO A 5 1.09 -26.05 -34.54
N GLN A 6 2.31 -25.52 -34.68
CA GLN A 6 2.76 -24.35 -33.89
C GLN A 6 2.29 -22.99 -34.44
N SER A 7 1.64 -22.93 -35.61
CA SER A 7 1.40 -21.66 -36.32
C SER A 7 0.19 -20.83 -35.82
N SER A 8 -0.67 -21.35 -34.94
CA SER A 8 -1.90 -20.64 -34.53
C SER A 8 -1.78 -19.87 -33.20
N ALA A 9 -0.84 -20.24 -32.33
CA ALA A 9 -0.69 -19.59 -31.02
C ALA A 9 -0.12 -18.16 -31.11
N ALA A 10 0.68 -17.86 -32.14
CA ALA A 10 1.32 -16.55 -32.30
C ALA A 10 0.35 -15.43 -32.72
N LYS A 11 -0.83 -15.75 -33.27
CA LYS A 11 -1.82 -14.76 -33.74
C LYS A 11 -2.76 -14.24 -32.64
N LEU A 12 -2.74 -14.84 -31.44
CA LEU A 12 -3.54 -14.42 -30.28
C LEU A 12 -2.76 -13.52 -29.30
N ALA A 13 -1.52 -13.14 -29.64
CA ALA A 13 -0.80 -12.13 -28.90
C ALA A 13 -1.44 -10.76 -29.16
N TRP A 14 -2.25 -10.30 -28.20
CA TRP A 14 -2.75 -8.93 -28.17
C TRP A 14 -1.58 -7.95 -28.36
N PRO A 15 -1.73 -6.91 -29.19
CA PRO A 15 -0.67 -5.92 -29.37
C PRO A 15 -0.44 -5.21 -28.03
N THR A 16 0.59 -5.63 -27.30
CA THR A 16 1.00 -4.91 -26.10
C THR A 16 1.46 -3.54 -26.54
N PRO A 17 0.91 -2.43 -26.01
CA PRO A 17 1.42 -1.10 -26.31
C PRO A 17 2.90 -1.07 -25.91
N THR A 18 3.80 -0.95 -26.88
CA THR A 18 5.23 -0.78 -26.57
C THR A 18 5.38 0.58 -25.88
N PRO A 19 5.95 0.63 -24.66
CA PRO A 19 6.10 1.89 -23.97
C PRO A 19 7.01 2.83 -24.79
N PRO A 20 6.68 4.13 -24.89
CA PRO A 20 7.43 5.08 -25.70
C PRO A 20 8.90 5.19 -25.24
N PRO A 21 9.86 5.40 -26.16
CA PRO A 21 11.27 5.49 -25.83
C PRO A 21 11.58 6.62 -24.81
N CYS A 22 12.05 6.18 -23.65
CA CYS A 22 12.78 6.83 -22.55
C CYS A 22 12.85 8.38 -22.46
N ARG A 23 11.84 9.01 -21.85
CA ARG A 23 11.97 10.29 -21.08
C ARG A 23 12.47 10.08 -19.63
N ARG A 24 13.35 9.11 -19.37
CA ARG A 24 13.73 8.74 -17.99
C ARG A 24 14.63 9.78 -17.30
N GLY A 25 15.53 10.42 -18.04
CA GLY A 25 16.48 11.40 -17.48
C GLY A 25 15.81 12.67 -16.95
N LEU A 26 14.96 13.29 -17.78
CA LEU A 26 14.26 14.53 -17.44
C LEU A 26 13.29 14.36 -16.27
N ARG A 27 12.52 13.26 -16.23
CA ARG A 27 11.62 12.94 -15.11
C ARG A 27 12.36 12.76 -13.79
N ARG A 28 13.60 12.28 -13.82
CA ARG A 28 14.43 12.08 -12.62
C ARG A 28 14.92 13.40 -12.04
N GLN A 29 15.37 14.31 -12.90
CA GLN A 29 15.80 15.66 -12.51
C GLN A 29 14.63 16.49 -11.96
N ILE A 30 13.46 16.42 -12.59
CA ILE A 30 12.25 17.12 -12.11
C ILE A 30 11.85 16.63 -10.71
N ARG A 31 11.91 15.32 -10.45
CA ARG A 31 11.62 14.76 -9.12
C ARG A 31 12.62 15.20 -8.06
N ALA A 32 13.92 15.20 -8.39
CA ALA A 32 14.96 15.68 -7.48
C ALA A 32 14.79 17.17 -7.17
N ALA A 33 14.47 17.99 -8.18
CA ALA A 33 14.20 19.42 -8.00
C ALA A 33 12.95 19.67 -7.15
N LEU A 34 11.84 18.96 -7.39
CA LEU A 34 10.62 19.04 -6.58
C LEU A 34 10.87 18.63 -5.13
N GLN A 35 11.63 17.55 -4.91
CA GLN A 35 11.93 17.06 -3.58
C GLN A 35 12.82 18.06 -2.82
N ALA A 36 13.82 18.63 -3.47
CA ALA A 36 14.67 19.64 -2.85
C ALA A 36 13.92 20.96 -2.60
N ALA A 37 13.04 21.37 -3.51
CA ALA A 37 12.16 22.53 -3.31
C ALA A 37 11.20 22.31 -2.12
N ALA A 38 10.64 21.10 -1.98
CA ALA A 38 9.80 20.75 -0.85
C ALA A 38 10.58 20.78 0.48
N MET A 39 11.79 20.22 0.52
CA MET A 39 12.62 20.26 1.73
C MET A 39 13.08 21.69 2.07
N ALA A 40 13.41 22.51 1.06
CA ALA A 40 13.73 23.92 1.25
C ALA A 40 12.54 24.72 1.79
N ALA A 41 11.33 24.47 1.28
CA ALA A 41 10.11 25.12 1.78
C ALA A 41 9.83 24.77 3.25
N VAL A 42 10.01 23.50 3.63
CA VAL A 42 9.86 23.06 5.03
C VAL A 42 10.93 23.69 5.93
N ALA A 43 12.18 23.77 5.47
CA ALA A 43 13.26 24.42 6.22
C ALA A 43 13.00 25.92 6.41
N THR A 44 12.56 26.62 5.35
CA THR A 44 12.18 28.04 5.42
C THR A 44 10.99 28.24 6.36
N PHE A 45 9.98 27.37 6.33
CA PHE A 45 8.86 27.41 7.26
C PHE A 45 9.30 27.24 8.72
N PHE A 46 10.20 26.28 9.01
CA PHE A 46 10.72 26.08 10.36
C PHE A 46 11.60 27.23 10.87
N LEU A 47 12.33 27.91 9.99
CA LEU A 47 13.09 29.12 10.33
C LEU A 47 12.16 30.30 10.63
N LEU A 48 11.04 30.42 9.92
CA LEU A 48 10.04 31.48 10.13
C LEU A 48 9.17 31.27 11.38
N VAL A 49 8.92 30.02 11.79
CA VAL A 49 8.11 29.68 12.99
C VAL A 49 8.92 29.76 14.31
N GLY A 50 10.24 29.96 14.23
CA GLY A 50 10.96 30.76 15.24
C GLY A 50 11.31 30.12 16.60
N GLN A 51 11.31 28.79 16.79
CA GLN A 51 11.66 28.24 18.12
C GLN A 51 12.91 27.36 18.24
N ARG A 52 13.52 26.85 17.15
CA ARG A 52 14.79 26.08 17.24
C ARG A 52 15.65 26.24 15.99
N VAL A 53 16.41 27.33 15.94
CA VAL A 53 17.35 27.66 14.84
C VAL A 53 18.31 26.51 14.54
N VAL A 54 18.75 25.77 15.57
CA VAL A 54 19.63 24.60 15.42
C VAL A 54 18.98 23.50 14.56
N ILE A 55 17.69 23.21 14.75
CA ILE A 55 16.97 22.21 13.96
C ILE A 55 16.78 22.69 12.52
N GLY A 56 16.48 23.98 12.33
CA GLY A 56 16.39 24.59 11.01
C GLY A 56 17.69 24.49 10.22
N LEU A 57 18.84 24.72 10.87
CA LEU A 57 20.16 24.68 10.25
C LEU A 57 20.58 23.25 9.87
N ILE A 58 20.24 22.25 10.71
CA ILE A 58 20.42 20.83 10.39
C ILE A 58 19.54 20.42 9.20
N LEU A 59 18.27 20.84 9.16
CA LEU A 59 17.37 20.54 8.04
C LEU A 59 17.80 21.23 6.74
N TYR A 60 18.32 22.45 6.82
CA TYR A 60 18.80 23.19 5.67
C TYR A 60 20.09 22.58 5.10
N SER A 61 21.05 22.23 5.97
CA SER A 61 22.27 21.53 5.55
C SER A 61 21.96 20.16 4.95
N LEU A 62 21.00 19.42 5.51
CA LEU A 62 20.54 18.15 4.94
C LEU A 62 19.85 18.35 3.57
N SER A 63 19.04 19.39 3.41
CA SER A 63 18.40 19.73 2.14
C SER A 63 19.41 20.11 1.06
N ALA A 64 20.41 20.93 1.41
CA ALA A 64 21.50 21.32 0.53
C ALA A 64 22.34 20.10 0.13
N LEU A 65 22.65 19.21 1.09
CA LEU A 65 23.36 17.96 0.82
C LEU A 65 22.57 17.06 -0.15
N VAL A 66 21.25 16.94 0.03
CA VAL A 66 20.37 16.16 -0.86
C VAL A 66 20.32 16.79 -2.25
N LEU A 67 20.17 18.12 -2.36
CA LEU A 67 20.17 18.84 -3.64
C LEU A 67 21.49 18.65 -4.40
N VAL A 68 22.62 18.84 -3.71
CA VAL A 68 23.98 18.65 -4.29
C VAL A 68 24.18 17.18 -4.69
N SER A 69 23.74 16.22 -3.86
CA SER A 69 23.85 14.79 -4.18
C SER A 69 23.01 14.40 -5.40
N GLY A 70 21.80 14.96 -5.55
CA GLY A 70 20.92 14.73 -6.69
C GLY A 70 21.44 15.35 -7.99
N CYS A 71 22.17 16.45 -7.90
CA CYS A 71 22.75 17.14 -9.05
C CYS A 71 24.09 16.51 -9.50
N CYS A 72 25.00 16.21 -8.57
CA CYS A 72 26.36 15.80 -8.89
C CYS A 72 26.55 14.28 -9.00
N ILE A 73 25.80 13.45 -8.24
CA ILE A 73 26.05 12.00 -8.17
C ILE A 73 24.73 11.21 -8.13
N PRO A 74 24.18 10.79 -9.30
CA PRO A 74 22.91 10.06 -9.36
C PRO A 74 22.94 8.68 -8.67
N ARG A 75 24.13 8.16 -8.32
CA ARG A 75 24.28 6.93 -7.54
C ARG A 75 24.02 7.14 -6.05
N LEU A 76 24.46 8.27 -5.48
CA LEU A 76 24.28 8.55 -4.05
C LEU A 76 22.81 8.80 -3.70
N PHE A 77 22.11 9.53 -4.55
CA PHE A 77 20.67 9.77 -4.43
C PHE A 77 19.85 8.46 -4.37
N ASN A 78 20.25 7.43 -5.13
CA ASN A 78 19.56 6.14 -5.11
C ASN A 78 19.71 5.41 -3.77
N TYR A 79 20.86 5.52 -3.10
CA TYR A 79 21.05 4.91 -1.79
C TYR A 79 20.21 5.62 -0.71
N ILE A 80 20.13 6.95 -0.78
CA ILE A 80 19.28 7.74 0.13
C ILE A 80 17.80 7.40 -0.09
N GLU A 81 17.34 7.34 -1.35
CA GLU A 81 15.97 6.90 -1.63
C GLU A 81 15.70 5.48 -1.14
N LEU A 82 16.65 4.56 -1.31
CA LEU A 82 16.49 3.18 -0.87
C LEU A 82 16.36 3.10 0.66
N GLY A 83 17.22 3.82 1.39
CA GLY A 83 17.14 3.95 2.84
C GLY A 83 15.82 4.56 3.29
N GLY A 84 15.40 5.67 2.66
CA GLY A 84 14.13 6.33 2.96
C GLY A 84 12.91 5.45 2.68
N ARG A 85 12.92 4.67 1.59
CA ARG A 85 11.85 3.69 1.29
C ARG A 85 11.82 2.56 2.30
N TRP A 86 12.98 2.05 2.72
CA TRP A 86 13.05 1.00 3.72
C TRP A 86 12.54 1.48 5.08
N LEU A 87 12.94 2.68 5.49
CA LEU A 87 12.49 3.31 6.72
C LEU A 87 10.99 3.63 6.67
N GLY A 88 10.51 4.17 5.53
CA GLY A 88 9.09 4.41 5.30
C GLY A 88 8.25 3.14 5.35
N ARG A 89 8.74 2.00 4.82
CA ARG A 89 8.09 0.69 4.98
C ARG A 89 8.07 0.23 6.42
N GLY A 90 9.18 0.36 7.14
CA GLY A 90 9.27 -0.01 8.56
C GLY A 90 8.29 0.80 9.42
N VAL A 91 8.27 2.12 9.23
CA VAL A 91 7.34 3.03 9.92
C VAL A 91 5.90 2.74 9.52
N GLY A 92 5.62 2.55 8.23
CA GLY A 92 4.28 2.23 7.74
C GLY A 92 3.76 0.92 8.35
N LEU A 93 4.58 -0.14 8.33
CA LEU A 93 4.24 -1.42 8.94
C LEU A 93 4.05 -1.27 10.45
N GLY A 94 4.98 -0.61 11.13
CA GLY A 94 4.90 -0.35 12.56
C GLY A 94 3.63 0.42 12.93
N LEU A 95 3.28 1.45 12.17
CA LEU A 95 2.06 2.24 12.36
C LEU A 95 0.81 1.41 12.10
N THR A 96 0.79 0.59 11.04
CA THR A 96 -0.32 -0.32 10.78
C THR A 96 -0.50 -1.29 11.94
N TRP A 97 0.55 -1.94 12.42
CA TRP A 97 0.45 -2.82 13.58
C TRP A 97 0.04 -2.06 14.83
N LEU A 98 0.60 -0.88 15.07
CA LEU A 98 0.35 -0.07 16.25
C LEU A 98 -1.07 0.50 16.29
N LEU A 99 -1.67 0.85 15.14
CA LEU A 99 -3.05 1.35 15.09
C LEU A 99 -4.04 0.20 14.98
N LEU A 100 -3.80 -0.72 14.04
CA LEU A 100 -4.77 -1.76 13.70
C LEU A 100 -4.90 -2.78 14.83
N THR A 101 -3.82 -3.16 15.52
CA THR A 101 -3.87 -4.14 16.61
C THR A 101 -4.74 -3.65 17.77
N PRO A 102 -4.46 -2.49 18.43
CA PRO A 102 -5.31 -2.03 19.51
C PRO A 102 -6.71 -1.69 18.99
N PHE A 103 -6.86 -1.10 17.80
CA PHE A 103 -8.19 -0.83 17.24
C PHE A 103 -9.02 -2.11 17.07
N PHE A 104 -8.43 -3.17 16.52
CA PHE A 104 -9.06 -4.48 16.38
C PHE A 104 -9.52 -5.01 17.74
N TYR A 105 -8.66 -4.98 18.75
CA TYR A 105 -9.04 -5.41 20.09
C TYR A 105 -10.10 -4.49 20.71
N LEU A 106 -9.94 -3.17 20.61
CA LEU A 106 -10.87 -2.20 21.18
C LEU A 106 -12.29 -2.31 20.58
N CYS A 107 -12.41 -2.69 19.31
CA CYS A 107 -13.71 -2.85 18.66
C CYS A 107 -14.28 -4.27 18.77
N LEU A 108 -13.46 -5.31 18.56
CA LEU A 108 -13.95 -6.69 18.51
C LEU A 108 -14.06 -7.36 19.86
N LEU A 109 -13.21 -7.03 20.85
CA LEU A 109 -13.40 -7.56 22.22
C LEU A 109 -14.74 -7.17 22.81
N PRO A 110 -15.15 -5.89 22.83
CA PRO A 110 -16.45 -5.54 23.39
C PRO A 110 -17.59 -6.11 22.54
N GLY A 111 -17.46 -6.14 21.21
CA GLY A 111 -18.44 -6.81 20.34
C GLY A 111 -18.62 -8.29 20.71
N ARG A 112 -17.53 -9.02 20.92
CA ARG A 112 -17.57 -10.42 21.40
C ARG A 112 -18.16 -10.51 22.81
N LEU A 113 -17.80 -9.60 23.71
CA LEU A 113 -18.30 -9.60 25.09
C LEU A 113 -19.81 -9.39 25.13
N ILE A 114 -20.34 -8.47 24.31
CA ILE A 114 -21.79 -8.22 24.18
C ILE A 114 -22.51 -9.46 23.62
N LEU A 115 -21.96 -10.09 22.58
CA LEU A 115 -22.52 -11.32 22.02
C LEU A 115 -22.56 -12.46 23.06
N LEU A 116 -21.50 -12.59 23.86
CA LEU A 116 -21.44 -13.55 24.96
C LEU A 116 -22.47 -13.24 26.04
N LEU A 117 -22.62 -11.97 26.44
CA LEU A 117 -23.61 -11.52 27.43
C LEU A 117 -25.05 -11.84 26.96
N TRP A 118 -25.34 -11.64 25.69
CA TRP A 118 -26.64 -11.95 25.09
C TRP A 118 -26.84 -13.41 24.71
N ARG A 119 -25.83 -14.28 24.90
CA ARG A 119 -25.84 -15.69 24.46
C ARG A 119 -26.23 -15.88 22.99
N LYS A 120 -26.11 -14.84 22.16
CA LYS A 120 -26.39 -14.91 20.73
C LYS A 120 -25.16 -15.44 20.02
N ASP A 121 -25.28 -16.64 19.47
CA ASP A 121 -24.30 -17.19 18.53
C ASP A 121 -24.87 -17.04 17.10
N PRO A 122 -24.62 -15.90 16.42
CA PRO A 122 -25.17 -15.67 15.08
C PRO A 122 -24.65 -16.71 14.07
N MET A 123 -23.52 -17.37 14.33
CA MET A 123 -22.92 -18.32 13.42
C MET A 123 -23.18 -19.78 13.78
N HIS A 124 -23.99 -20.08 14.82
CA HIS A 124 -24.30 -21.46 15.24
C HIS A 124 -23.03 -22.34 15.26
N ARG A 125 -21.94 -21.84 15.84
CA ARG A 125 -20.62 -22.49 15.80
C ARG A 125 -20.52 -23.70 16.73
N ARG A 126 -21.58 -23.99 17.49
CA ARG A 126 -21.65 -25.18 18.33
C ARG A 126 -21.74 -26.41 17.44
N TRP A 127 -20.85 -27.36 17.70
CA TRP A 127 -20.89 -28.67 17.07
C TRP A 127 -22.12 -29.44 17.57
N GLU A 128 -23.00 -29.84 16.65
CA GLU A 128 -24.21 -30.63 16.90
C GLU A 128 -23.97 -32.06 16.37
N PRO A 129 -23.39 -32.97 17.17
CA PRO A 129 -23.00 -34.31 16.71
C PRO A 129 -24.20 -35.21 16.34
N GLU A 130 -25.40 -34.88 16.84
CA GLU A 130 -26.63 -35.63 16.56
C GLU A 130 -27.29 -35.22 15.24
N ARG A 131 -26.76 -34.19 14.55
CA ARG A 131 -27.35 -33.70 13.31
C ARG A 131 -26.96 -34.63 12.14
N PRO A 132 -27.93 -35.17 11.38
CA PRO A 132 -27.63 -36.10 10.29
C PRO A 132 -26.88 -35.44 9.13
N SER A 133 -27.03 -34.12 8.94
CA SER A 133 -26.23 -33.35 7.98
C SER A 133 -26.26 -31.85 8.34
N TYR A 134 -25.14 -31.15 8.08
CA TYR A 134 -25.04 -29.68 8.15
C TYR A 134 -25.43 -28.99 6.84
N TRP A 135 -25.74 -29.77 5.80
CA TRP A 135 -26.18 -29.22 4.52
C TRP A 135 -27.60 -28.67 4.68
N LEU A 136 -27.74 -27.36 4.50
CA LEU A 136 -29.02 -26.71 4.40
C LEU A 136 -29.57 -26.93 2.99
N GLU A 137 -30.84 -27.32 2.88
CA GLU A 137 -31.51 -27.43 1.58
C GLU A 137 -31.51 -26.06 0.90
N HIS A 138 -30.79 -25.97 -0.22
CA HIS A 138 -30.76 -24.75 -1.03
C HIS A 138 -32.06 -24.65 -1.81
N LYS A 139 -32.84 -23.58 -1.57
CA LYS A 139 -34.01 -23.28 -2.40
C LYS A 139 -33.54 -22.98 -3.83
N PRO A 140 -34.19 -23.52 -4.88
CA PRO A 140 -33.79 -23.27 -6.26
C PRO A 140 -33.84 -21.77 -6.56
N SER A 141 -32.68 -21.18 -6.82
CA SER A 141 -32.56 -19.77 -7.18
C SER A 141 -33.05 -19.54 -8.62
N SER A 142 -33.95 -18.59 -8.85
CA SER A 142 -34.30 -18.19 -10.22
C SER A 142 -33.17 -17.38 -10.84
N PRO A 143 -33.01 -17.34 -12.18
CA PRO A 143 -32.02 -16.50 -12.85
C PRO A 143 -32.14 -15.00 -12.47
N GLN A 144 -33.35 -14.56 -12.11
CA GLN A 144 -33.64 -13.20 -11.66
C GLN A 144 -33.18 -12.93 -10.22
N SER A 145 -32.95 -13.95 -9.39
CA SER A 145 -32.36 -13.79 -8.05
C SER A 145 -30.88 -13.43 -8.12
N TYR A 146 -30.17 -13.75 -9.21
CA TYR A 146 -28.76 -13.38 -9.37
C TYR A 146 -28.55 -11.90 -9.65
N THR A 147 -29.56 -11.19 -10.15
CA THR A 147 -29.48 -9.74 -10.42
C THR A 147 -29.84 -8.87 -9.22
N ARG A 148 -30.34 -9.45 -8.11
CA ARG A 148 -30.64 -8.73 -6.86
C ARG A 148 -29.95 -9.40 -5.68
N GLN A 149 -28.67 -9.09 -5.51
CA GLN A 149 -27.83 -9.67 -4.47
C GLN A 149 -27.80 -8.85 -3.16
N TYR A 150 -28.48 -7.70 -3.12
CA TYR A 150 -28.54 -6.77 -1.99
C TYR A 150 -29.97 -6.32 -1.71
#